data_AF-A0A1G1DYB5-F1
#
_entry.id   AF-A0A1G1DYB5-F1
#
_cell.length_a   1.000
_cell.length_b   1.000
_cell.length_c   1.000
_cell.angle_alpha   90.00
_cell.angle_beta   90.00
_cell.angle_gamma   90.00
#
_symmetry.space_group_name_H-M   'P 1'
#
loop_
_entity.id
_entity.type
_entity.pdbx_description
1 polymer ?
#
loop_
_entity_poly.entity_id
_entity_poly.type
_entity_poly.pdbx_seq_one_letter_code
_entity_poly.pdbx_strand_id
1 'polypeptide(L)'
;MENITKEDARRLAIEDAERNAVEQVAGVTVSADTLVSNFTVSSDVISAIPYGKVIEREILTEDIQVIKDETKGRPYSIYHVKMKVKVAKEKGVADPYFKLDASLNRTVFKDGEEMQIKIKPARDCYITIFNILEDDSVLTLIPNRHIRDTFIKANEHLLFPDEDMKKMGINLKVHGVDGKNVTKEKIYILCFKQPVDFGNKFEEGIFGIYKGSSAFIKELKREVVDIPLSERTERFLPYEIRKE
;
A
#
# COMPACT_ATOMS: atom_id res chain seq x y z
N MET A 1 18.30 -12.07 -15.53
CA MET A 1 17.53 -10.81 -15.53
C MET A 1 16.28 -11.08 -16.34
N GLU A 2 15.13 -11.13 -15.68
CA GLU A 2 13.84 -11.23 -16.36
C GLU A 2 13.57 -9.94 -17.14
N ASN A 3 12.93 -10.07 -18.30
CA ASN A 3 12.54 -8.93 -19.10
C ASN A 3 11.25 -8.34 -18.50
N ILE A 4 11.32 -7.14 -17.94
CA ILE A 4 10.20 -6.46 -17.30
C ILE A 4 9.67 -5.34 -18.20
N THR A 5 8.41 -4.94 -18.00
CA THR A 5 7.84 -3.82 -18.75
C THR A 5 8.54 -2.49 -18.40
N LYS A 6 8.47 -1.49 -19.28
CA LYS A 6 9.00 -0.14 -18.99
C LYS A 6 8.38 0.45 -17.73
N GLU A 7 7.08 0.21 -17.52
CA GLU A 7 6.35 0.67 -16.34
C GLU A 7 6.86 -0.01 -15.07
N ASP A 8 7.09 -1.32 -15.11
CA ASP A 8 7.67 -2.07 -13.99
C ASP A 8 9.11 -1.62 -13.69
N ALA A 9 9.92 -1.37 -14.73
CA ALA A 9 11.28 -0.87 -14.57
C ALA A 9 11.31 0.51 -13.91
N ARG A 10 10.43 1.41 -14.34
CA ARG A 10 10.24 2.73 -13.73
C ARG A 10 9.82 2.61 -12.26
N ARG A 11 8.84 1.76 -11.96
CA ARG A 11 8.36 1.52 -10.59
C ARG A 11 9.49 1.02 -9.69
N LEU A 12 10.25 0.03 -10.13
CA LEU A 12 11.38 -0.51 -9.37
C LEU A 12 12.46 0.54 -9.12
N ALA A 13 12.77 1.39 -10.11
CA ALA A 13 13.75 2.47 -9.94
C ALA A 13 13.29 3.51 -8.89
N ILE A 14 12.00 3.84 -8.90
CA ILE A 14 11.38 4.73 -7.91
C ILE A 14 11.41 4.10 -6.51
N GLU A 15 11.01 2.84 -6.39
CA GLU A 15 11.07 2.08 -5.13
C GLU A 15 12.50 2.02 -4.58
N ASP A 16 13.48 1.79 -5.45
CA ASP A 16 14.90 1.78 -5.08
C ASP A 16 15.36 3.13 -4.52
N ALA A 17 15.01 4.22 -5.21
CA ALA A 17 15.35 5.57 -4.77
C ALA A 17 14.69 5.95 -3.44
N GLU A 18 13.43 5.56 -3.23
CA GLU A 18 12.71 5.75 -1.96
C GLU A 18 13.37 4.97 -0.81
N ARG A 19 13.75 3.71 -1.04
CA ARG A 19 14.47 2.89 -0.07
C ARG A 19 15.79 3.55 0.33
N ASN A 20 16.59 3.95 -0.66
CA ASN A 20 17.90 4.58 -0.43
C ASN A 20 17.75 5.88 0.39
N ALA A 21 16.69 6.66 0.15
CA ALA A 21 16.42 7.86 0.93
C ALA A 21 16.05 7.54 2.39
N VAL A 22 15.23 6.51 2.62
CA VAL A 22 14.89 6.07 3.99
C VAL A 22 16.13 5.58 4.73
N GLU A 23 16.95 4.74 4.10
CA GLU A 23 18.21 4.24 4.67
C GLU A 23 19.15 5.37 5.10
N GLN A 24 19.32 6.39 4.25
CA GLN A 24 20.15 7.56 4.56
C GLN A 24 19.64 8.36 5.76
N VAL A 25 18.32 8.54 5.88
CA VAL A 25 17.72 9.33 6.98
C VAL A 25 17.64 8.56 8.29
N ALA A 26 17.36 7.26 8.20
CA ALA A 26 17.28 6.35 9.33
C ALA A 26 18.65 5.91 9.86
N GLY A 27 19.69 5.95 9.02
CA GLY A 27 21.02 5.43 9.35
C GLY A 27 21.06 3.90 9.43
N VAL A 28 20.24 3.21 8.64
CA VAL A 28 20.14 1.74 8.61
C VAL A 28 20.31 1.24 7.18
N THR A 29 20.71 -0.02 7.02
CA THR A 29 20.70 -0.71 5.72
C THR A 29 19.55 -1.73 5.72
N VAL A 30 18.68 -1.68 4.73
CA VAL A 30 17.57 -2.63 4.58
C VAL A 30 18.08 -3.82 3.77
N SER A 31 18.34 -4.93 4.44
CA SER A 31 18.87 -6.14 3.80
C SER A 31 17.86 -6.78 2.84
N ALA A 32 18.36 -7.28 1.70
CA ALA A 32 17.55 -7.95 0.70
C ALA A 32 16.89 -9.26 1.20
N ASP A 33 17.43 -9.91 2.23
CA ASP A 33 16.84 -11.13 2.82
C ASP A 33 15.47 -10.90 3.47
N THR A 34 15.17 -9.68 3.92
CA THR A 34 13.84 -9.28 4.39
C THR A 34 12.79 -9.30 3.26
N LEU A 35 13.23 -9.27 1.99
CA LEU A 35 12.36 -9.31 0.80
C LEU A 35 11.92 -10.72 0.40
N VAL A 36 12.64 -11.77 0.82
CA VAL A 36 12.50 -13.12 0.23
C VAL A 36 11.53 -14.02 0.99
N SER A 37 11.21 -13.73 2.26
CA SER A 37 10.34 -14.59 3.07
C SER A 37 8.84 -14.46 2.77
N ASN A 38 8.41 -13.43 2.04
CA ASN A 38 7.02 -13.23 1.66
C ASN A 38 6.93 -13.13 0.13
N PHE A 39 6.64 -14.26 -0.53
CA PHE A 39 6.29 -14.27 -1.95
C PHE A 39 5.26 -13.14 -2.22
N THR A 40 5.49 -12.36 -3.29
CA THR A 40 4.73 -11.20 -3.83
C THR A 40 5.20 -9.78 -3.42
N VAL A 41 6.18 -9.27 -4.20
CA VAL A 41 6.44 -7.87 -4.65
C VAL A 41 6.82 -6.74 -3.65
N SER A 42 7.83 -5.99 -4.12
CA SER A 42 8.68 -4.91 -3.59
C SER A 42 8.07 -3.56 -3.17
N SER A 43 6.79 -3.48 -2.80
CA SER A 43 6.22 -2.23 -2.22
C SER A 43 6.14 -2.30 -0.68
N ASP A 44 5.87 -3.49 -0.13
CA ASP A 44 5.54 -3.66 1.29
C ASP A 44 6.75 -3.51 2.22
N VAL A 45 7.97 -3.75 1.70
CA VAL A 45 9.19 -3.67 2.49
C VAL A 45 9.64 -2.23 2.73
N ILE A 46 9.32 -1.29 1.84
CA ILE A 46 9.74 0.13 1.97
C ILE A 46 8.78 0.90 2.89
N SER A 47 7.49 0.60 2.83
CA SER A 47 6.48 1.24 3.70
C SER A 47 6.43 0.67 5.12
N ALA A 48 6.99 -0.53 5.33
CA ALA A 48 7.12 -1.18 6.62
C ALA A 48 8.49 -0.95 7.30
N ILE A 49 9.37 -0.10 6.74
CA ILE A 49 10.64 0.22 7.39
C ILE A 49 10.33 1.01 8.67
N PRO A 50 10.61 0.47 9.87
CA PRO A 50 10.20 1.07 11.14
C PRO A 50 11.01 2.33 11.52
N TYR A 51 11.89 2.81 10.63
CA TYR A 51 12.83 3.88 10.92
C TYR A 51 12.60 5.17 10.12
N GLY A 52 11.74 5.14 9.09
CA GLY A 52 11.38 6.34 8.34
C GLY A 52 10.35 6.08 7.25
N LYS A 53 9.43 7.03 7.08
CA LYS A 53 8.35 6.97 6.10
C LYS A 53 8.52 8.08 5.06
N VAL A 54 8.49 7.73 3.77
CA VAL A 54 8.50 8.71 2.67
C VAL A 54 7.16 9.45 2.66
N ILE A 55 7.19 10.75 2.96
CA ILE A 55 6.00 11.61 3.04
C ILE A 55 5.85 12.55 1.85
N GLU A 56 6.88 12.67 1.02
CA GLU A 56 6.87 13.50 -0.19
C GLU A 56 7.98 13.05 -1.13
N ARG A 57 7.72 13.11 -2.44
CA ARG A 57 8.71 12.88 -3.49
C ARG A 57 8.51 13.85 -4.63
N GLU A 58 9.62 14.26 -5.24
CA GLU A 58 9.68 15.09 -6.43
C GLU A 58 10.66 14.43 -7.41
N ILE A 59 10.16 13.97 -8.55
CA ILE A 59 11.01 13.41 -9.62
C ILE A 59 11.65 14.60 -10.36
N LEU A 60 12.98 14.67 -10.32
CA LEU A 60 13.74 15.71 -11.00
C LEU A 60 14.02 15.32 -12.46
N THR A 61 14.44 14.07 -12.69
CA THR A 61 14.76 13.55 -14.03
C THR A 61 14.47 12.06 -14.12
N GLU A 62 14.06 11.61 -15.30
CA GLU A 62 13.91 10.20 -15.67
C GLU A 62 14.59 9.96 -17.02
N ASP A 63 15.41 8.92 -17.10
CA ASP A 63 16.08 8.53 -18.34
C ASP A 63 16.23 7.02 -18.48
N ILE A 64 16.37 6.55 -19.72
CA ILE A 64 16.63 5.14 -20.01
C ILE A 64 18.02 5.06 -20.64
N GLN A 65 18.91 4.32 -20.00
CA GLN A 65 20.26 4.10 -20.49
C GLN A 65 20.37 2.70 -21.07
N VAL A 66 20.78 2.62 -22.33
CA VAL A 66 21.06 1.34 -22.99
C VAL A 66 22.53 1.00 -22.73
N ILE A 67 22.74 -0.05 -21.93
CA ILE A 67 24.07 -0.56 -21.64
C ILE A 67 24.39 -1.67 -22.62
N LYS A 68 25.46 -1.47 -23.39
CA LYS A 68 26.05 -2.50 -24.24
C LYS A 68 27.12 -3.20 -23.40
N ASP A 69 26.75 -4.34 -22.83
CA ASP A 69 27.69 -5.19 -22.10
C ASP A 69 28.30 -6.19 -23.10
N GLU A 70 29.58 -6.01 -23.41
CA GLU A 70 30.34 -6.85 -24.33
C GLU A 70 30.43 -8.30 -23.85
N THR A 71 30.21 -8.57 -22.55
CA THR A 71 30.26 -9.92 -21.96
C THR A 71 28.90 -10.63 -21.92
N LYS A 72 27.77 -9.89 -21.96
CA LYS A 72 26.41 -10.45 -21.89
C LYS A 72 25.72 -10.64 -23.25
N GLY A 73 26.40 -10.30 -24.35
CA GLY A 73 25.99 -10.63 -25.73
C GLY A 73 24.72 -9.94 -26.25
N ARG A 74 23.91 -9.31 -25.39
CA ARG A 74 22.75 -8.51 -25.77
C ARG A 74 22.71 -7.21 -24.96
N PRO A 75 22.42 -6.05 -25.60
CA PRO A 75 22.23 -4.81 -24.87
C PRO A 75 21.02 -4.93 -23.95
N TYR A 76 21.10 -4.30 -22.78
CA TYR A 76 19.99 -4.18 -21.84
C TYR A 76 19.77 -2.72 -21.47
N SER A 77 18.53 -2.39 -21.12
CA SER A 77 18.14 -1.03 -20.74
C SER A 77 17.97 -0.93 -19.23
N ILE A 78 18.53 0.10 -18.62
CA ILE A 78 18.28 0.47 -17.22
C ILE A 78 17.44 1.74 -17.19
N TYR A 79 16.40 1.74 -16.35
CA TYR A 79 15.65 2.94 -16.03
C TYR A 79 16.32 3.68 -14.86
N HIS A 80 16.71 4.92 -15.07
CA HIS A 80 17.29 5.78 -14.04
C HIS A 80 16.31 6.87 -13.63
N VAL A 81 16.26 7.11 -12.32
CA VAL A 81 15.47 8.20 -11.74
C VAL A 81 16.35 9.01 -10.80
N LYS A 82 16.24 10.33 -10.88
CA LYS A 82 16.77 11.26 -9.88
C LYS A 82 15.59 11.94 -9.22
N MET A 83 15.53 11.90 -7.90
CA MET A 83 14.43 12.47 -7.14
C MET A 83 14.89 13.14 -5.85
N LYS A 84 14.10 14.11 -5.39
CA LYS A 84 14.14 14.57 -4.00
C LYS A 84 13.07 13.82 -3.22
N VAL A 85 13.43 13.34 -2.05
CA VAL A 85 12.53 12.58 -1.18
C VAL A 85 12.56 13.21 0.21
N LYS A 86 11.39 13.47 0.77
CA LYS A 86 11.23 13.90 2.16
C LYS A 86 10.84 12.68 2.99
N VAL A 87 11.72 12.31 3.91
CA VAL A 87 11.50 11.19 4.84
C VAL A 87 11.21 11.77 6.22
N ALA A 88 10.08 11.35 6.80
CA ALA A 88 9.77 11.61 8.19
C ALA A 88 10.29 10.46 9.05
N LYS A 89 10.93 10.78 10.18
CA LYS A 89 11.35 9.76 11.15
C LYS A 89 10.13 9.29 11.93
N GLU A 90 9.98 7.98 12.03
CA GLU A 90 8.94 7.37 12.86
C GLU A 90 9.21 7.64 14.35
N LYS A 91 8.13 7.74 15.14
CA LYS A 91 8.20 7.99 16.58
C LYS A 91 7.89 6.71 17.36
N GLY A 92 8.58 6.50 18.48
CA GLY A 92 8.37 5.35 19.36
C GLY A 92 8.99 4.04 18.83
N VAL A 93 8.70 2.95 19.52
CA VAL A 93 9.21 1.60 19.18
C VAL A 93 8.01 0.71 18.89
N ALA A 94 8.07 -0.04 17.79
CA ALA A 94 7.00 -0.97 17.41
C ALA A 94 6.77 -2.00 18.53
N ASP A 95 5.50 -2.25 18.85
CA ASP A 95 5.11 -3.28 19.80
C ASP A 95 5.24 -4.67 19.13
N PRO A 96 6.19 -5.53 19.53
CA PRO A 96 6.45 -6.79 18.84
C PRO A 96 5.28 -7.78 18.96
N TYR A 97 4.33 -7.54 19.85
CA TYR A 97 3.14 -8.36 20.05
C TYR A 97 1.88 -7.77 19.38
N PHE A 98 1.94 -6.53 18.88
CA PHE A 98 0.85 -5.95 18.12
C PHE A 98 0.98 -6.32 16.63
N LYS A 99 0.69 -7.57 16.33
CA LYS A 99 0.76 -8.12 14.97
C LYS A 99 -0.61 -8.08 14.29
N LEU A 100 -0.58 -8.02 12.97
CA LEU A 100 -1.76 -8.02 12.11
C LEU A 100 -1.61 -9.09 11.03
N ASP A 101 -2.50 -10.08 11.05
CA ASP A 101 -2.66 -11.02 9.94
C ASP A 101 -3.80 -10.52 9.05
N ALA A 102 -3.54 -10.40 7.76
CA ALA A 102 -4.52 -9.94 6.79
C ALA A 102 -4.27 -10.54 5.40
N SER A 103 -5.34 -10.83 4.68
CA SER A 103 -5.29 -11.42 3.35
C SER A 103 -6.47 -10.96 2.50
N LEU A 104 -6.25 -10.90 1.19
CA LEU A 104 -7.32 -10.80 0.20
C LEU A 104 -7.77 -12.19 -0.21
N ASN A 105 -9.02 -12.33 -0.65
CA ASN A 105 -9.51 -13.57 -1.27
C ASN A 105 -8.74 -13.91 -2.57
N ARG A 106 -8.27 -12.91 -3.30
CA ARG A 106 -7.45 -13.02 -4.51
C ARG A 106 -6.47 -11.85 -4.58
N THR A 107 -5.37 -12.03 -5.32
CA THR A 107 -4.40 -10.97 -5.61
C THR A 107 -4.43 -10.53 -7.08
N VAL A 108 -5.14 -11.28 -7.93
CA VAL A 108 -5.41 -10.93 -9.33
C VAL A 108 -6.90 -11.09 -9.59
N PHE A 109 -7.51 -10.00 -10.02
CA PHE A 109 -8.92 -9.85 -10.29
C PHE A 109 -9.17 -9.52 -11.76
N LYS A 110 -10.36 -9.85 -12.25
CA LYS A 110 -10.94 -9.30 -13.48
C LYS A 110 -11.79 -8.09 -13.13
N ASP A 111 -12.03 -7.23 -14.12
CA ASP A 111 -12.91 -6.08 -13.94
C ASP A 111 -14.31 -6.51 -13.44
N GLY A 112 -14.81 -5.83 -12.41
CA GLY A 112 -16.09 -6.09 -11.77
C GLY A 112 -16.12 -7.26 -10.78
N GLU A 113 -15.01 -7.99 -10.58
CA GLU A 113 -14.94 -9.05 -9.58
C GLU A 113 -14.97 -8.50 -8.15
N GLU A 114 -15.48 -9.32 -7.23
CA GLU A 114 -15.61 -8.95 -5.82
C GLU A 114 -14.35 -9.32 -5.02
N MET A 115 -13.83 -8.32 -4.32
CA MET A 115 -12.79 -8.46 -3.32
C MET A 115 -13.41 -8.71 -1.94
N GLN A 116 -12.77 -9.57 -1.16
CA GLN A 116 -13.01 -9.70 0.26
C GLN A 116 -11.68 -9.63 1.01
N ILE A 117 -11.67 -8.84 2.08
CA ILE A 117 -10.52 -8.60 2.95
C ILE A 117 -10.78 -9.36 4.25
N LYS A 118 -9.85 -10.22 4.65
CA LYS A 118 -9.88 -10.93 5.93
C LYS A 118 -8.79 -10.39 6.82
N ILE A 119 -9.13 -10.08 8.07
CA ILE A 119 -8.22 -9.42 9.01
C ILE A 119 -8.34 -10.10 10.37
N LYS A 120 -7.21 -10.27 11.06
CA LYS A 120 -7.10 -10.79 12.42
C LYS A 120 -5.99 -10.07 13.18
N PRO A 121 -6.32 -9.12 14.07
CA PRO A 121 -5.33 -8.47 14.91
C PRO A 121 -4.94 -9.37 16.09
N ALA A 122 -3.69 -9.29 16.54
CA ALA A 122 -3.21 -10.02 17.71
C ALA A 122 -3.61 -9.37 19.05
N ARG A 123 -4.14 -8.14 19.02
CA ARG A 123 -4.59 -7.35 20.17
C ARG A 123 -5.91 -6.67 19.84
N ASP A 124 -6.66 -6.31 20.88
CA ASP A 124 -7.81 -5.43 20.77
C ASP A 124 -7.38 -4.11 20.10
N CYS A 125 -8.10 -3.69 19.06
CA CYS A 125 -7.72 -2.51 18.29
C CYS A 125 -8.88 -1.91 17.51
N TYR A 126 -8.68 -0.67 17.07
CA TYR A 126 -9.53 0.02 16.11
C TYR A 126 -8.92 -0.09 14.73
N ILE A 127 -9.73 -0.46 13.73
CA ILE A 127 -9.25 -0.65 12.37
C ILE A 127 -9.58 0.53 11.45
N THR A 128 -8.69 0.78 10.50
CA THR A 128 -8.94 1.64 9.35
C THR A 128 -8.42 0.94 8.11
N ILE A 129 -9.23 0.88 7.05
CA ILE A 129 -8.88 0.24 5.79
C ILE A 129 -9.01 1.29 4.69
N PHE A 130 -7.95 1.46 3.93
CA PHE A 130 -7.91 2.28 2.74
C PHE A 130 -7.66 1.43 1.49
N ASN A 131 -8.19 1.86 0.36
CA ASN A 131 -7.71 1.44 -0.96
C ASN A 131 -6.85 2.57 -1.54
N ILE A 132 -5.63 2.24 -1.96
CA ILE A 132 -4.74 3.17 -2.66
C ILE A 132 -4.77 2.79 -4.13
N LEU A 133 -5.30 3.69 -4.95
CA LEU A 133 -5.45 3.50 -6.38
C LEU A 133 -4.11 3.69 -7.09
N GLU A 134 -4.07 3.33 -8.37
CA GLU A 134 -2.85 3.40 -9.20
C GLU A 134 -2.30 4.84 -9.33
N ASP A 135 -3.17 5.84 -9.28
CA ASP A 135 -2.84 7.26 -9.36
C ASP A 135 -2.45 7.89 -8.00
N ASP A 136 -2.16 7.05 -7.00
CA ASP A 136 -1.84 7.43 -5.61
C ASP A 136 -3.01 8.07 -4.84
N SER A 137 -4.22 8.15 -5.41
CA SER A 137 -5.41 8.58 -4.68
C SER A 137 -5.85 7.51 -3.65
N VAL A 138 -6.46 7.95 -2.55
CA VAL A 138 -6.79 7.08 -1.42
C VAL A 138 -8.29 7.08 -1.18
N LEU A 139 -8.92 5.91 -1.11
CA LEU A 139 -10.31 5.77 -0.72
C LEU A 139 -10.41 5.13 0.66
N THR A 140 -11.26 5.65 1.54
CA THR A 140 -11.57 5.00 2.82
C THR A 140 -12.59 3.90 2.60
N LEU A 141 -12.22 2.66 2.94
CA LEU A 141 -13.15 1.54 2.97
C LEU A 141 -13.77 1.36 4.35
N ILE A 142 -12.98 1.49 5.42
CA ILE A 142 -13.42 1.47 6.82
C ILE A 142 -12.66 2.55 7.60
N PRO A 143 -13.30 3.35 8.46
CA PRO A 143 -14.74 3.42 8.69
C PRO A 143 -15.48 3.96 7.46
N ASN A 144 -16.77 3.66 7.36
CA ASN A 144 -17.67 4.24 6.36
C ASN A 144 -19.06 4.44 6.97
N ARG A 145 -19.98 5.03 6.21
CA ARG A 145 -21.36 5.31 6.66
C ARG A 145 -22.12 4.11 7.25
N HIS A 146 -21.77 2.89 6.86
CA HIS A 146 -22.36 1.63 7.33
C HIS A 146 -21.54 0.95 8.43
N ILE A 147 -20.21 1.12 8.44
CA ILE A 147 -19.29 0.53 9.42
C ILE A 147 -18.61 1.67 10.20
N ARG A 148 -19.23 2.04 11.32
CA ARG A 148 -18.72 3.11 12.21
C ARG A 148 -17.96 2.56 13.42
N ASP A 149 -18.41 1.41 13.94
CA ASP A 149 -17.67 0.71 14.98
C ASP A 149 -16.55 -0.08 14.31
N THR A 150 -15.31 0.36 14.56
CA THR A 150 -14.11 -0.24 14.00
C THR A 150 -13.33 -1.07 15.02
N PHE A 151 -13.90 -1.27 16.22
CA PHE A 151 -13.26 -2.07 17.26
C PHE A 151 -13.33 -3.56 16.93
N ILE A 152 -12.17 -4.22 17.01
CA ILE A 152 -12.03 -5.67 16.82
C ILE A 152 -11.27 -6.21 18.03
N LYS A 153 -11.77 -7.28 18.63
CA LYS A 153 -11.05 -7.96 19.72
C LYS A 153 -9.90 -8.79 19.19
N ALA A 154 -8.90 -9.00 20.04
CA ALA A 154 -7.75 -9.84 19.75
C ALA A 154 -8.20 -11.22 19.24
N ASN A 155 -7.61 -11.65 18.14
CA ASN A 155 -7.83 -12.93 17.47
C ASN A 155 -9.23 -13.15 16.87
N GLU A 156 -10.13 -12.17 16.90
CA GLU A 156 -11.36 -12.22 16.13
C GLU A 156 -11.08 -11.88 14.65
N HIS A 157 -11.92 -12.44 13.77
CA HIS A 157 -11.82 -12.18 12.35
C HIS A 157 -12.82 -11.10 11.94
N LEU A 158 -12.31 -10.05 11.29
CA LEU A 158 -13.14 -9.18 10.46
C LEU A 158 -13.09 -9.70 9.02
N LEU A 159 -14.26 -9.89 8.42
CA LEU A 159 -14.42 -10.11 6.98
C LEU A 159 -15.10 -8.88 6.40
N PHE A 160 -14.50 -8.27 5.39
CA PHE A 160 -15.07 -7.10 4.74
C PHE A 160 -15.04 -7.23 3.21
N PRO A 161 -16.19 -7.09 2.53
CA PRO A 161 -17.54 -7.17 3.10
C PRO A 161 -17.86 -8.57 3.63
N ASP A 162 -18.61 -8.67 4.73
CA ASP A 162 -19.19 -9.95 5.18
C ASP A 162 -20.48 -10.28 4.41
N GLU A 163 -21.07 -11.44 4.68
CA GLU A 163 -22.26 -11.90 3.97
C GLU A 163 -23.51 -11.05 4.26
N ASP A 164 -23.61 -10.44 5.43
CA ASP A 164 -24.77 -9.60 5.77
C ASP A 164 -24.64 -8.22 5.11
N MET A 165 -23.44 -7.66 5.03
CA MET A 165 -23.12 -6.48 4.24
C MET A 165 -23.41 -6.70 2.75
N LYS A 166 -23.03 -7.85 2.19
CA LYS A 166 -23.34 -8.20 0.79
C LYS A 166 -24.85 -8.29 0.55
N LYS A 167 -25.62 -8.86 1.47
CA LYS A 167 -27.10 -8.89 1.38
C LYS A 167 -27.71 -7.49 1.41
N MET A 168 -27.06 -6.54 2.08
CA MET A 168 -27.42 -5.12 2.07
C MET A 168 -26.96 -4.38 0.80
N GLY A 169 -26.32 -5.07 -0.14
CA GLY A 169 -25.78 -4.49 -1.38
C GLY A 169 -24.42 -3.82 -1.23
N ILE A 170 -23.75 -3.98 -0.08
CA ILE A 170 -22.40 -3.46 0.15
C ILE A 170 -21.41 -4.48 -0.39
N ASN A 171 -20.98 -4.27 -1.63
CA ASN A 171 -19.99 -5.11 -2.30
C ASN A 171 -18.74 -4.30 -2.61
N LEU A 172 -17.56 -4.91 -2.49
CA LEU A 172 -16.28 -4.32 -2.85
C LEU A 172 -15.88 -4.86 -4.23
N LYS A 173 -16.36 -4.20 -5.28
CA LYS A 173 -16.01 -4.53 -6.66
C LYS A 173 -14.80 -3.74 -7.12
N VAL A 174 -13.89 -4.41 -7.80
CA VAL A 174 -12.69 -3.77 -8.36
C VAL A 174 -12.91 -3.40 -9.82
N HIS A 175 -12.43 -2.23 -10.22
CA HIS A 175 -12.53 -1.73 -11.60
C HIS A 175 -11.17 -1.22 -12.05
N GLY A 176 -10.71 -1.68 -13.20
CA GLY A 176 -9.46 -1.23 -13.80
C GLY A 176 -9.61 0.14 -14.42
N VAL A 177 -8.47 0.82 -14.60
CA VAL A 177 -8.41 2.10 -15.31
C VAL A 177 -8.73 1.89 -16.79
N ASP A 178 -9.58 2.77 -17.33
CA ASP A 178 -9.94 2.72 -18.75
C ASP A 178 -8.71 2.89 -19.66
N GLY A 179 -8.68 2.11 -20.74
CA GLY A 179 -7.55 2.03 -21.65
C GLY A 179 -6.33 1.24 -21.16
N LYS A 180 -6.32 0.69 -19.93
CA LYS A 180 -5.23 -0.17 -19.43
C LYS A 180 -5.63 -1.64 -19.38
N ASN A 181 -4.67 -2.51 -19.72
CA ASN A 181 -4.82 -3.98 -19.61
C ASN A 181 -4.60 -4.49 -18.19
N VAL A 182 -3.77 -3.79 -17.41
CA VAL A 182 -3.43 -4.12 -16.03
C VAL A 182 -3.51 -2.83 -15.22
N THR A 183 -4.24 -2.86 -14.11
CA THR A 183 -4.26 -1.81 -13.09
C THR A 183 -3.69 -2.39 -11.80
N LYS A 184 -2.80 -1.65 -11.13
CA LYS A 184 -2.15 -2.08 -9.89
C LYS A 184 -2.57 -1.17 -8.75
N GLU A 185 -3.13 -1.76 -7.71
CA GLU A 185 -3.65 -1.05 -6.53
C GLU A 185 -3.21 -1.79 -5.26
N LYS A 186 -3.49 -1.21 -4.09
CA LYS A 186 -3.14 -1.83 -2.81
C LYS A 186 -4.13 -1.43 -1.72
N ILE A 187 -4.51 -2.43 -0.94
CA ILE A 187 -5.21 -2.19 0.33
C ILE A 187 -4.18 -1.81 1.38
N TYR A 188 -4.47 -0.76 2.15
CA TYR A 188 -3.66 -0.34 3.29
C TYR A 188 -4.49 -0.41 4.57
N ILE A 189 -4.07 -1.29 5.48
CA ILE A 189 -4.76 -1.58 6.73
C ILE A 189 -3.93 -1.00 7.87
N LEU A 190 -4.58 -0.23 8.74
CA LEU A 190 -4.04 0.29 9.97
C LEU A 190 -4.86 -0.22 11.15
N CYS A 191 -4.19 -0.71 12.17
CA CYS A 191 -4.80 -1.06 13.45
C CYS A 191 -4.18 -0.22 14.55
N PHE A 192 -5.02 0.37 15.40
CA PHE A 192 -4.61 1.29 16.46
C PHE A 192 -5.07 0.80 17.83
N LYS A 193 -4.25 1.01 18.87
CA LYS A 193 -4.65 0.73 20.26
C LYS A 193 -5.73 1.67 20.78
N GLN A 194 -5.80 2.88 20.20
CA GLN A 194 -6.78 3.92 20.51
C GLN A 194 -7.47 4.36 19.21
N PRO A 195 -8.73 4.82 19.25
CA PRO A 195 -9.41 5.25 18.05
C PRO A 195 -8.69 6.47 17.43
N VAL A 196 -8.54 6.45 16.11
CA VAL A 196 -7.94 7.52 15.32
C VAL A 196 -8.96 8.00 14.30
N ASP A 197 -9.16 9.31 14.24
CA ASP A 197 -10.05 9.95 13.27
C ASP A 197 -9.22 10.68 12.21
N PHE A 198 -9.31 10.22 10.96
CA PHE A 198 -8.69 10.88 9.81
C PHE A 198 -9.59 11.98 9.21
N GLY A 199 -10.78 12.20 9.76
CA GLY A 199 -11.79 13.13 9.28
C GLY A 199 -12.30 12.79 7.88
N ASN A 200 -12.92 13.77 7.22
CA ASN A 200 -13.53 13.60 5.89
C ASN A 200 -12.55 13.90 4.73
N LYS A 201 -11.24 13.63 4.92
CA LYS A 201 -10.19 13.97 3.94
C LYS A 201 -10.14 13.02 2.75
N PHE A 202 -10.64 11.80 2.93
CA PHE A 202 -10.61 10.72 1.95
C PHE A 202 -12.03 10.31 1.60
N GLU A 203 -12.33 10.17 0.31
CA GLU A 203 -13.65 9.72 -0.15
C GLU A 203 -13.92 8.28 0.28
N GLU A 204 -15.17 7.98 0.62
CA GLU A 204 -15.58 6.60 0.90
C GLU A 204 -15.56 5.77 -0.40
N GLY A 205 -14.76 4.70 -0.42
CA GLY A 205 -14.58 3.82 -1.59
C GLY A 205 -15.62 2.71 -1.74
N ILE A 206 -16.80 2.87 -1.14
CA ILE A 206 -17.89 1.91 -1.24
C ILE A 206 -18.82 2.30 -2.40
N PHE A 207 -19.31 1.31 -3.17
CA PHE A 207 -20.21 1.46 -4.33
C PHE A 207 -19.59 1.88 -5.68
N GLY A 208 -18.26 1.84 -5.86
CA GLY A 208 -17.65 2.06 -7.18
C GLY A 208 -17.86 3.46 -7.77
N ILE A 209 -18.28 4.43 -6.97
CA ILE A 209 -18.45 5.83 -7.38
C ILE A 209 -17.26 6.62 -6.81
N TYR A 210 -16.16 6.66 -7.56
CA TYR A 210 -15.10 7.63 -7.31
C TYR A 210 -15.44 8.95 -7.99
N LYS A 211 -15.48 10.06 -7.24
CA LYS A 211 -15.79 11.39 -7.81
C LYS A 211 -14.55 12.14 -8.28
N GLY A 212 -13.36 11.56 -8.15
CA GLY A 212 -12.12 12.18 -8.61
C GLY A 212 -11.46 13.15 -7.62
N SER A 213 -11.99 13.31 -6.40
CA SER A 213 -11.57 14.37 -5.48
C SER A 213 -11.08 13.89 -4.11
N SER A 214 -10.52 12.67 -4.05
CA SER A 214 -9.92 12.18 -2.80
C SER A 214 -8.47 12.64 -2.62
N ALA A 215 -8.04 12.80 -1.36
CA ALA A 215 -6.64 13.07 -1.03
C ALA A 215 -5.71 11.91 -1.45
N PHE A 216 -4.42 12.22 -1.58
CA PHE A 216 -3.42 11.27 -2.03
C PHE A 216 -2.73 10.57 -0.84
N ILE A 217 -2.00 9.50 -1.16
CA ILE A 217 -1.26 8.72 -0.17
C ILE A 217 -0.22 9.53 0.61
N LYS A 218 0.28 10.63 0.04
CA LYS A 218 1.23 11.51 0.73
C LYS A 218 0.58 12.20 1.94
N GLU A 219 -0.68 12.62 1.85
CA GLU A 219 -1.41 13.20 2.98
C GLU A 219 -1.63 12.14 4.06
N LEU A 220 -2.10 10.94 3.68
CA LEU A 220 -2.30 9.85 4.63
C LEU A 220 -1.01 9.48 5.38
N LYS A 221 0.11 9.34 4.65
CA LYS A 221 1.40 9.01 5.28
C LYS A 221 1.87 10.09 6.26
N ARG A 222 1.58 11.37 6.02
CA ARG A 222 1.90 12.47 6.94
C ARG A 222 1.11 12.37 8.24
N GLU A 223 -0.14 11.92 8.20
CA GLU A 223 -0.92 11.73 9.43
C GLU A 223 -0.46 10.50 10.21
N VAL A 224 -0.20 9.42 9.47
CA VAL A 224 0.21 8.14 10.06
C VAL A 224 1.56 8.23 10.78
N VAL A 225 2.52 9.01 10.26
CA VAL A 225 3.85 9.15 10.90
C VAL A 225 3.82 9.93 12.21
N ASP A 226 2.75 10.70 12.47
CA ASP A 226 2.56 11.36 13.75
C ASP A 226 2.00 10.43 14.84
N ILE A 227 1.52 9.25 14.44
CA ILE A 227 1.04 8.21 15.35
C ILE A 227 2.22 7.29 15.72
N PRO A 228 2.58 7.18 17.01
CA PRO A 228 3.72 6.36 17.42
C PRO A 228 3.60 4.89 17.00
N LEU A 229 4.73 4.27 16.65
CA LEU A 229 4.80 2.84 16.31
C LEU A 229 4.34 1.93 17.46
N SER A 230 4.42 2.39 18.70
CA SER A 230 3.91 1.64 19.86
C SER A 230 2.38 1.54 19.87
N GLU A 231 1.69 2.46 19.19
CA GLU A 231 0.24 2.60 19.20
C GLU A 231 -0.43 2.01 17.95
N ARG A 232 0.34 1.57 16.96
CA ARG A 232 -0.19 1.08 15.69
C ARG A 232 0.55 -0.12 15.13
N THR A 233 -0.15 -0.86 14.29
CA THR A 233 0.43 -1.85 13.39
C THR A 233 -0.24 -1.70 12.04
N GLU A 234 0.46 -2.10 10.97
CA GLU A 234 0.01 -1.80 9.61
C GLU A 234 0.34 -2.91 8.62
N ARG A 235 -0.48 -3.02 7.57
CA ARG A 235 -0.30 -4.02 6.52
C ARG A 235 -0.72 -3.46 5.17
N PHE A 236 0.07 -3.73 4.15
CA PHE A 236 -0.28 -3.50 2.75
C PHE A 236 -0.63 -4.85 2.10
N LEU A 237 -1.62 -4.85 1.22
CA LEU A 237 -2.01 -6.01 0.43
C LEU A 237 -2.14 -5.56 -1.04
N PRO A 238 -1.10 -5.77 -1.87
CA PRO A 238 -1.15 -5.40 -3.28
C PRO A 238 -2.08 -6.34 -4.07
N TYR A 239 -2.70 -5.80 -5.11
CA TYR A 239 -3.48 -6.59 -6.06
C TYR A 239 -3.46 -5.99 -7.47
N GLU A 240 -3.82 -6.82 -8.45
CA GLU A 240 -3.93 -6.42 -9.85
C GLU A 240 -5.36 -6.63 -10.37
N ILE A 241 -5.78 -5.75 -11.26
CA ILE A 241 -7.01 -5.89 -12.05
C ILE A 241 -6.60 -6.04 -13.51
N ARG A 242 -7.05 -7.10 -14.18
CA ARG A 242 -6.74 -7.37 -15.58
C ARG A 242 -7.99 -7.28 -16.44
N LYS A 243 -7.90 -6.56 -17.56
CA LYS A 243 -8.92 -6.62 -18.61
C LYS A 243 -8.79 -7.96 -19.34
N GLU A 244 -9.93 -8.59 -19.61
CA GLU A 244 -10.02 -9.75 -20.52
C GLU A 244 -9.87 -9.32 -21.98
#